data_AF-A0A3B0X561-F1
#
_entry.id   AF-A0A3B0X561-F1
#
_cell.length_a   1.000
_cell.length_b   1.000
_cell.length_c   1.000
_cell.angle_alpha   90.00
_cell.angle_beta   90.00
_cell.angle_gamma   90.00
#
_symmetry.space_group_name_H-M   'P 1'
#
loop_
_entity.id
_entity.type
_entity.pdbx_description
1 polymer ?
#
loop_
_entity_poly.entity_id
_entity_poly.type
_entity_poly.pdbx_seq_one_letter_code
_entity_poly.pdbx_strand_id
1 'polypeptide(L)'
;MIKLSQLAIYPIKSTAQIPLTTATTGLFGLENDRRWMLIDARAQMLTQRKHARMCLIQSSIQQASLTVSAPGMPDLSIPLNTPRPETNSPAHTQIQATVWEDTCNADDCGQQAADWFSEFLSCPARLVRFADAEKRQVDLNFARPGDITAFSDGFPYLLISQASLDDLNSHLSTPVNMDRFRPNIVISGTDPFAEDHWKKIRIGNIEFSIVKPCSRCIIPSIDPGSAEKTVEPLKTLASYRQRDNKIFFGQNVIARKVSPADSAILEVGMDVIILE
;
A
#
# COMPACT_ATOMS: atom_id res chain seq x y z
N MET A 1 -2.34 17.59 -20.74
CA MET A 1 -1.73 17.98 -19.44
C MET A 1 -1.77 16.77 -18.53
N ILE A 2 -0.73 16.56 -17.73
CA ILE A 2 -0.63 15.40 -16.84
C ILE A 2 -1.47 15.68 -15.59
N LYS A 3 -2.32 14.73 -15.21
CA LYS A 3 -3.27 14.88 -14.09
C LYS A 3 -3.17 13.71 -13.11
N LEU A 4 -3.31 13.99 -11.81
CA LEU A 4 -3.57 12.97 -10.80
C LEU A 4 -4.96 12.39 -11.05
N SER A 5 -5.05 11.14 -11.53
CA SER A 5 -6.31 10.53 -11.96
C SER A 5 -6.93 9.60 -10.92
N GLN A 6 -6.14 8.97 -10.04
CA GLN A 6 -6.66 8.14 -8.96
C GLN A 6 -5.76 8.23 -7.72
N LEU A 7 -6.40 8.13 -6.55
CA LEU A 7 -5.74 7.93 -5.27
C LEU A 7 -6.31 6.67 -4.61
N ALA A 8 -5.45 5.92 -3.94
CA ALA A 8 -5.88 4.75 -3.18
C ALA A 8 -4.97 4.48 -1.97
N ILE A 9 -5.58 3.94 -0.91
CA ILE A 9 -4.86 3.40 0.25
C ILE A 9 -5.23 1.95 0.49
N TYR A 10 -4.38 1.23 1.22
CA TYR A 10 -4.57 -0.17 1.58
C TYR A 10 -4.26 -0.28 3.07
N PRO A 11 -5.23 0.02 3.96
CA PRO A 11 -4.95 0.21 5.38
C PRO A 11 -4.27 -1.00 6.01
N ILE A 12 -4.77 -2.19 5.71
CA ILE A 12 -4.16 -3.44 6.10
C ILE A 12 -3.31 -3.97 4.94
N LYS A 13 -2.03 -4.24 5.19
CA LYS A 13 -1.11 -4.85 4.23
C LYS A 13 -1.76 -6.08 3.58
N SER A 14 -1.65 -6.20 2.26
CA SER A 14 -2.15 -7.32 1.46
C SER A 14 -3.68 -7.45 1.32
N THR A 15 -4.47 -6.47 1.80
CA THR A 15 -5.94 -6.44 1.64
C THR A 15 -6.38 -5.54 0.48
N ALA A 16 -7.70 -5.44 0.23
CA ALA A 16 -8.28 -4.62 -0.83
C ALA A 16 -7.93 -3.12 -0.68
N GLN A 17 -8.07 -2.38 -1.77
CA GLN A 17 -7.89 -0.93 -1.76
C GLN A 17 -9.12 -0.19 -1.23
N ILE A 18 -8.90 1.01 -0.70
CA ILE A 18 -9.90 2.05 -0.55
C ILE A 18 -9.59 3.13 -1.58
N PRO A 19 -10.42 3.32 -2.62
CA PRO A 19 -10.26 4.43 -3.55
C PRO A 19 -10.60 5.75 -2.84
N LEU A 20 -9.85 6.80 -3.17
CA LEU A 20 -9.98 8.13 -2.57
C LEU A 20 -10.10 9.20 -3.65
N THR A 21 -10.83 10.27 -3.34
CA THR A 21 -10.83 11.51 -4.14
C THR A 21 -9.83 12.52 -3.57
N THR A 22 -9.60 12.50 -2.26
CA THR A 22 -8.64 13.33 -1.55
C THR A 22 -7.84 12.49 -0.55
N ALA A 23 -6.58 12.86 -0.30
CA ALA A 23 -5.75 12.17 0.69
C ALA A 23 -4.70 13.10 1.31
N THR A 24 -4.54 13.00 2.62
CA THR A 24 -3.43 13.66 3.33
C THR A 24 -2.14 12.87 3.11
N THR A 25 -1.09 13.56 2.69
CA THR A 25 0.27 13.02 2.55
C THR A 25 1.02 13.20 3.87
N GLY A 26 1.69 12.13 4.32
CA GLY A 26 2.53 12.15 5.52
C GLY A 26 3.89 11.49 5.29
N LEU A 27 4.66 11.38 6.38
CA LEU A 27 5.98 10.76 6.37
C LEU A 27 5.95 9.28 5.94
N PHE A 28 4.88 8.56 6.31
CA PHE A 28 4.76 7.12 6.05
C PHE A 28 4.14 6.76 4.69
N GLY A 29 3.64 7.74 3.93
CA GLY A 29 2.72 7.51 2.83
C GLY A 29 1.48 8.38 2.93
N LEU A 30 0.47 8.05 2.13
CA LEU A 30 -0.88 8.58 2.34
C LEU A 30 -1.36 8.16 3.73
N GLU A 31 -2.14 9.02 4.38
CA GLU A 31 -2.70 8.76 5.70
C GLU A 31 -3.43 7.40 5.73
N ASN A 32 -3.18 6.63 6.80
CA ASN A 32 -3.67 5.28 7.02
C ASN A 32 -3.16 4.18 6.08
N ASP A 33 -2.36 4.49 5.07
CA ASP A 33 -1.85 3.49 4.13
C ASP A 33 -0.88 2.50 4.79
N ARG A 34 -1.18 1.19 4.70
CA ARG A 34 -0.42 0.07 5.28
C ARG A 34 0.01 0.33 6.74
N ARG A 35 -0.85 0.98 7.53
CA ARG A 35 -0.66 1.19 8.97
C ARG A 35 -0.99 -0.05 9.79
N TRP A 36 -1.64 -1.05 9.19
CA TRP A 36 -1.91 -2.35 9.80
C TRP A 36 -1.32 -3.50 8.99
N MET A 37 -1.09 -4.62 9.68
CA MET A 37 -0.58 -5.85 9.08
C MET A 37 -1.11 -7.05 9.86
N LEU A 38 -1.39 -8.14 9.16
CA LEU A 38 -1.65 -9.43 9.81
C LEU A 38 -0.33 -10.15 10.05
N ILE A 39 -0.21 -10.77 11.23
CA ILE A 39 0.92 -11.60 11.61
C ILE A 39 0.47 -13.00 12.01
N ASP A 40 1.35 -13.99 11.85
CA ASP A 40 1.15 -15.34 12.36
C ASP A 40 1.59 -15.48 13.84
N ALA A 41 1.50 -16.70 14.38
CA ALA A 41 1.90 -17.00 15.75
C ALA A 41 3.40 -16.78 16.06
N ARG A 42 4.24 -16.58 15.04
CA ARG A 42 5.68 -16.26 15.15
C ARG A 42 5.95 -14.78 14.89
N ALA A 43 4.91 -13.96 14.91
CA ALA A 43 4.94 -12.53 14.59
C ALA A 43 5.47 -12.21 13.18
N GLN A 44 5.37 -13.16 12.24
CA GLN A 44 5.77 -12.95 10.85
C GLN A 44 4.58 -12.48 10.03
N MET A 45 4.81 -11.54 9.11
CA MET A 45 3.75 -11.01 8.25
C MET A 45 3.02 -12.11 7.46
N LEU A 46 1.70 -12.00 7.41
CA LEU A 46 0.86 -12.71 6.45
C LEU A 46 0.71 -11.84 5.20
N THR A 47 0.81 -12.48 4.03
CA THR A 47 0.75 -11.78 2.75
C THR A 47 -0.21 -12.47 1.78
N GLN A 48 -0.73 -11.68 0.84
CA GLN A 48 -1.58 -12.16 -0.25
C GLN A 48 -0.87 -13.24 -1.10
N ARG A 49 0.48 -13.23 -1.14
CA ARG A 49 1.28 -14.24 -1.85
C ARG A 49 0.98 -15.65 -1.33
N LYS A 50 0.89 -15.78 0.00
CA LYS A 50 0.58 -17.04 0.70
C LYS A 50 -0.93 -17.24 0.87
N HIS A 51 -1.65 -16.18 1.23
CA HIS A 51 -3.08 -16.21 1.53
C HIS A 51 -3.86 -15.30 0.57
N ALA A 52 -4.13 -15.78 -0.65
CA ALA A 52 -4.76 -14.98 -1.71
C ALA A 52 -6.08 -14.34 -1.28
N ARG A 53 -6.86 -15.04 -0.45
CA ARG A 53 -8.15 -14.58 0.13
C ARG A 53 -8.06 -13.24 0.86
N MET A 54 -6.87 -12.82 1.31
CA MET A 54 -6.69 -11.50 1.92
C MET A 54 -7.18 -10.35 1.03
N CYS A 55 -7.15 -10.50 -0.30
CA CYS A 55 -7.67 -9.47 -1.21
C CYS A 55 -9.18 -9.26 -1.17
N LEU A 56 -9.92 -10.23 -0.62
CA LEU A 56 -11.37 -10.14 -0.43
C LEU A 56 -11.75 -9.38 0.84
N ILE A 57 -10.77 -9.08 1.70
CA ILE A 57 -10.96 -8.28 2.92
C ILE A 57 -11.03 -6.82 2.48
N GLN A 58 -12.20 -6.22 2.67
CA GLN A 58 -12.46 -4.82 2.43
C GLN A 58 -12.32 -4.04 3.73
N SER A 59 -12.00 -2.75 3.61
CA SER A 59 -11.87 -1.86 4.76
C SER A 59 -12.55 -0.54 4.48
N SER A 60 -13.07 0.10 5.53
CA SER A 60 -13.50 1.49 5.50
C SER A 60 -13.06 2.18 6.78
N ILE A 61 -12.67 3.46 6.69
CA ILE A 61 -12.24 4.25 7.84
C ILE A 61 -13.23 5.38 8.04
N GLN A 62 -13.95 5.35 9.17
CA GLN A 62 -14.98 6.34 9.52
C GLN A 62 -14.98 6.55 11.04
N GLN A 63 -15.25 7.78 11.48
CA GLN A 63 -15.50 8.09 12.90
C GLN A 63 -14.45 7.51 13.88
N ALA A 64 -13.16 7.62 13.54
CA ALA A 64 -12.06 7.04 14.32
C ALA A 64 -12.13 5.51 14.52
N SER A 65 -12.69 4.78 13.56
CA SER A 65 -12.72 3.32 13.52
C SER A 65 -12.32 2.80 12.13
N LEU A 66 -11.65 1.66 12.11
CA LEU A 66 -11.41 0.82 10.94
C LEU A 66 -12.44 -0.29 10.95
N THR A 67 -13.39 -0.24 10.01
CA THR A 67 -14.32 -1.35 9.78
C THR A 67 -13.75 -2.27 8.71
N VAL A 68 -13.82 -3.57 8.95
CA VAL A 68 -13.37 -4.63 8.04
C VAL A 68 -14.53 -5.58 7.75
N SER A 69 -14.66 -5.95 6.48
CA SER A 69 -15.68 -6.88 6.00
C SER A 69 -15.06 -7.89 5.02
N ALA A 70 -15.64 -9.07 4.94
CA ALA A 70 -15.25 -10.11 4.00
C ALA A 70 -16.42 -11.06 3.70
N PRO A 71 -16.41 -11.78 2.57
CA PRO A 71 -17.50 -12.70 2.22
C PRO A 71 -17.76 -13.74 3.31
N GLY A 72 -19.01 -13.82 3.76
CA GLY A 72 -19.45 -14.79 4.78
C GLY A 72 -19.07 -14.44 6.22
N MET A 73 -18.50 -13.26 6.47
CA MET A 73 -18.12 -12.79 7.81
C MET A 73 -19.02 -11.62 8.24
N PRO A 74 -19.31 -11.46 9.54
CA PRO A 74 -19.90 -10.22 10.05
C PRO A 74 -18.90 -9.08 9.94
N ASP A 75 -19.38 -7.84 9.85
CA ASP A 75 -18.49 -6.67 9.89
C ASP A 75 -17.82 -6.56 11.26
N LEU A 76 -16.51 -6.27 11.27
CA LEU A 76 -15.72 -6.04 12.46
C LEU A 76 -15.32 -4.56 12.53
N SER A 77 -15.57 -3.91 13.66
CA SER A 77 -15.12 -2.54 13.92
C SER A 77 -13.94 -2.52 14.87
N ILE A 78 -12.84 -1.89 14.47
CA ILE A 78 -11.60 -1.75 15.23
C ILE A 78 -11.38 -0.27 15.54
N PRO A 79 -11.40 0.16 16.81
CA PRO A 79 -11.15 1.54 17.16
C PRO A 79 -9.73 2.01 16.76
N LEU A 80 -9.62 3.19 16.13
CA LEU A 80 -8.35 3.86 15.85
C LEU A 80 -7.82 4.62 17.06
N ASN A 81 -8.73 5.09 17.92
CA ASN A 81 -8.45 5.90 19.10
C ASN A 81 -9.01 5.21 20.35
N THR A 82 -8.56 3.99 20.66
CA THR A 82 -8.58 3.60 22.09
C THR A 82 -7.58 4.51 22.80
N PRO A 83 -7.99 5.30 23.81
CA PRO A 83 -7.05 6.03 24.65
C PRO A 83 -5.99 5.01 25.07
N ARG A 84 -4.73 5.23 24.66
CA ARG A 84 -3.63 4.43 25.16
C ARG A 84 -3.69 4.61 26.66
N PRO A 85 -4.10 3.59 27.43
CA PRO A 85 -3.99 3.74 28.85
C PRO A 85 -2.49 3.90 29.13
N GLU A 86 -2.14 4.79 30.06
CA GLU A 86 -0.75 5.18 30.37
C GLU A 86 0.16 3.96 30.31
N THR A 87 1.41 4.14 29.84
CA THR A 87 2.40 3.15 29.35
C THR A 87 2.67 1.88 30.18
N ASN A 88 1.87 1.59 31.20
CA ASN A 88 1.82 0.40 32.05
C ASN A 88 0.42 -0.24 32.17
N SER A 89 -0.57 0.12 31.35
CA SER A 89 -1.88 -0.55 31.43
C SER A 89 -1.92 -1.88 30.69
N PRO A 90 -2.49 -2.94 31.29
CA PRO A 90 -2.45 -4.31 30.78
C PRO A 90 -3.19 -4.55 29.45
N ALA A 91 -3.80 -3.52 28.86
CA ALA A 91 -4.55 -3.61 27.61
C ALA A 91 -3.73 -3.23 26.36
N HIS A 92 -2.55 -2.61 26.51
CA HIS A 92 -1.66 -2.30 25.37
C HIS A 92 -0.57 -3.35 25.27
N THR A 93 -0.73 -4.29 24.35
CA THR A 93 0.28 -5.33 24.09
C THR A 93 1.08 -4.95 22.86
N GLN A 94 2.33 -4.54 23.06
CA GLN A 94 3.26 -4.32 21.96
C GLN A 94 3.89 -5.65 21.53
N ILE A 95 3.99 -5.85 20.21
CA ILE A 95 4.54 -7.04 19.56
C ILE A 95 5.69 -6.60 18.64
N GLN A 96 6.79 -7.33 18.67
CA GLN A 96 7.85 -7.24 17.66
C GLN A 96 7.39 -7.98 16.40
N ALA A 97 6.82 -7.25 15.44
CA ALA A 97 6.32 -7.82 14.20
C ALA A 97 7.36 -7.72 13.08
N THR A 98 7.59 -8.81 12.36
CA THR A 98 8.54 -8.85 11.25
C THR A 98 7.85 -8.64 9.90
N VAL A 99 8.32 -7.64 9.15
CA VAL A 99 7.93 -7.35 7.77
C VAL A 99 9.17 -7.44 6.88
N TRP A 100 9.23 -8.45 6.02
CA TRP A 100 10.44 -8.80 5.28
C TRP A 100 11.62 -9.07 6.22
N GLU A 101 12.70 -8.29 6.12
CA GLU A 101 13.89 -8.41 6.95
C GLU A 101 13.85 -7.46 8.16
N ASP A 102 12.86 -6.56 8.23
CA ASP A 102 12.71 -5.58 9.30
C ASP A 102 11.85 -6.14 10.42
N THR A 103 12.22 -5.86 11.67
CA THR A 103 11.38 -6.10 12.85
C THR A 103 11.00 -4.76 13.45
N CYS A 104 9.70 -4.54 13.65
CA CYS A 104 9.14 -3.26 14.07
C CYS A 104 8.22 -3.43 15.28
N ASN A 105 8.19 -2.39 16.11
CA ASN A 105 7.20 -2.27 17.17
C ASN A 105 5.80 -2.10 16.57
N ALA A 106 4.87 -2.96 16.99
CA ALA A 106 3.47 -2.89 16.58
C ALA A 106 2.53 -3.12 17.77
N ASP A 107 1.39 -2.47 17.76
CA ASP A 107 0.37 -2.57 18.80
C ASP A 107 -0.66 -3.65 18.41
N ASP A 108 -0.91 -4.61 19.29
CA ASP A 108 -1.94 -5.64 19.09
C ASP A 108 -3.34 -5.00 19.03
N CYS A 109 -4.14 -5.36 18.03
CA CYS A 109 -5.52 -4.89 17.86
C CYS A 109 -6.55 -5.74 18.63
N GLY A 110 -6.09 -6.71 19.43
CA GLY A 110 -6.91 -7.44 20.39
C GLY A 110 -7.50 -8.75 19.87
N GLN A 111 -8.05 -9.52 20.79
CA GLN A 111 -8.47 -10.90 20.53
C GLN A 111 -9.64 -10.98 19.52
N GLN A 112 -10.59 -10.05 19.57
CA GLN A 112 -11.72 -10.03 18.63
C GLN A 112 -11.26 -9.89 17.18
N ALA A 113 -10.26 -9.04 16.93
CA ALA A 113 -9.67 -8.92 15.60
C ALA A 113 -8.94 -10.21 15.21
N ALA A 114 -8.12 -10.77 16.13
CA ALA A 114 -7.41 -12.01 15.88
C ALA A 114 -8.35 -13.18 15.51
N ASP A 115 -9.45 -13.34 16.24
CA ASP A 115 -10.45 -14.39 15.99
C ASP A 115 -11.09 -14.22 14.60
N TRP A 116 -11.53 -13.00 14.27
CA TRP A 116 -12.15 -12.70 12.98
C TRP A 116 -11.23 -13.00 11.79
N PHE A 117 -9.98 -12.53 11.83
CA PHE A 117 -9.02 -12.80 10.75
C PHE A 117 -8.62 -14.27 10.70
N SER A 118 -8.52 -14.93 11.86
CA SER A 118 -8.18 -16.35 11.92
C SER A 118 -9.27 -17.23 11.32
N GLU A 119 -10.53 -16.91 11.59
CA GLU A 119 -11.69 -17.58 11.01
C GLU A 119 -11.71 -17.41 9.48
N PHE A 120 -11.63 -16.17 9.00
CA PHE A 120 -11.71 -15.89 7.56
C PHE A 120 -10.56 -16.51 6.74
N LEU A 121 -9.34 -16.51 7.29
CA LEU A 121 -8.14 -17.04 6.63
C LEU A 121 -7.91 -18.53 6.92
N SER A 122 -8.67 -19.12 7.85
CA SER A 122 -8.52 -20.50 8.32
C SER A 122 -7.11 -20.83 8.81
N CYS A 123 -6.45 -19.87 9.47
CA CYS A 123 -5.14 -20.03 10.10
C CYS A 123 -4.94 -18.99 11.21
N PRO A 124 -4.10 -19.25 12.24
CA PRO A 124 -3.82 -18.24 13.27
C PRO A 124 -3.31 -16.92 12.65
N ALA A 125 -4.08 -15.87 12.84
CA ALA A 125 -3.80 -14.53 12.33
C ALA A 125 -4.13 -13.49 13.40
N ARG A 126 -3.23 -12.54 13.62
CA ARG A 126 -3.45 -11.42 14.52
C ARG A 126 -3.21 -10.11 13.79
N LEU A 127 -4.10 -9.14 14.00
CA LEU A 127 -3.94 -7.81 13.44
C LEU A 127 -3.08 -6.98 14.38
N VAL A 128 -2.06 -6.34 13.81
CA VAL A 128 -1.23 -5.37 14.51
C VAL A 128 -1.24 -4.03 13.78
N ARG A 129 -1.13 -2.94 14.54
CA ARG A 129 -1.00 -1.57 14.05
C ARG A 129 0.44 -1.09 14.24
N PHE A 130 0.99 -0.42 13.24
CA PHE A 130 2.32 0.16 13.33
C PHE A 130 2.35 1.22 14.44
N ALA A 131 3.21 1.03 15.45
CA ALA A 131 3.24 1.88 16.64
C ALA A 131 3.59 3.32 16.26
N ASP A 132 3.00 4.33 16.92
CA ASP A 132 3.13 5.72 16.46
C ASP A 132 4.53 6.30 16.66
N ALA A 133 5.29 5.78 17.63
CA ALA A 133 6.69 6.17 17.86
C ALA A 133 7.67 5.39 16.96
N GLU A 134 7.21 4.33 16.31
CA GLU A 134 8.05 3.46 15.49
C GLU A 134 8.46 4.16 14.19
N LYS A 135 9.68 3.89 13.73
CA LYS A 135 10.22 4.42 12.48
C LYS A 135 10.94 3.31 11.75
N ARG A 136 10.40 2.91 10.59
CA ARG A 136 11.07 1.94 9.71
C ARG A 136 11.71 2.67 8.54
N GLN A 137 13.03 2.65 8.50
CA GLN A 137 13.83 3.31 7.49
C GLN A 137 13.63 2.66 6.12
N VAL A 138 13.39 3.48 5.08
CA VAL A 138 13.44 3.03 3.69
C VAL A 138 14.89 2.73 3.30
N ASP A 139 15.11 1.71 2.46
CA ASP A 139 16.41 1.31 1.93
C ASP A 139 17.28 2.52 1.52
N LEU A 140 18.40 2.72 2.23
CA LEU A 140 19.31 3.86 2.08
C LEU A 140 20.03 3.90 0.73
N ASN A 141 20.01 2.81 -0.06
CA ASN A 141 20.49 2.84 -1.43
C ASN A 141 19.61 3.71 -2.35
N PHE A 142 18.37 3.99 -1.95
CA PHE A 142 17.38 4.73 -2.74
C PHE A 142 16.76 5.91 -1.98
N ALA A 143 17.12 6.11 -0.71
CA ALA A 143 16.49 7.06 0.19
C ALA A 143 17.49 7.76 1.09
N ARG A 144 17.04 8.82 1.76
CA ARG A 144 17.82 9.59 2.74
C ARG A 144 17.50 9.09 4.15
N PRO A 145 18.44 9.25 5.11
CA PRO A 145 18.12 9.03 6.52
C PRO A 145 16.87 9.83 6.93
N GLY A 146 15.91 9.15 7.56
CA GLY A 146 14.62 9.74 7.96
C GLY A 146 13.50 9.59 6.94
N ASP A 147 13.78 9.12 5.72
CA ASP A 147 12.72 8.62 4.83
C ASP A 147 12.20 7.30 5.40
N ILE A 148 10.95 7.31 5.87
CA ILE A 148 10.36 6.17 6.59
C ILE A 148 9.12 5.63 5.88
N THR A 149 8.75 4.41 6.24
CA THR A 149 7.50 3.77 5.81
C THR A 149 6.91 2.95 6.96
N ALA A 150 5.63 2.58 6.87
CA ALA A 150 4.98 1.66 7.80
C ALA A 150 5.13 0.22 7.29
N PHE A 151 4.06 -0.59 7.20
CA PHE A 151 4.14 -1.98 6.74
C PHE A 151 4.12 -2.16 5.21
N SER A 152 4.37 -1.12 4.42
CA SER A 152 4.53 -1.23 2.95
C SER A 152 5.66 -2.18 2.56
N ASP A 153 5.86 -2.50 1.27
CA ASP A 153 6.94 -3.43 0.90
C ASP A 153 8.34 -2.83 1.06
N GLY A 154 8.46 -1.51 0.94
CA GLY A 154 9.74 -0.83 1.19
C GLY A 154 9.69 0.67 0.96
N PHE A 155 8.65 1.21 0.32
CA PHE A 155 8.51 2.63 0.02
C PHE A 155 7.09 3.12 0.38
N PRO A 156 6.94 4.40 0.76
CA PRO A 156 5.67 4.98 1.21
C PRO A 156 4.64 5.17 0.09
N TYR A 157 5.05 5.27 -1.18
CA TYR A 157 4.16 5.43 -2.32
C TYR A 157 4.59 4.57 -3.50
N LEU A 158 3.61 4.10 -4.27
CA LEU A 158 3.78 3.55 -5.61
C LEU A 158 2.98 4.41 -6.60
N LEU A 159 3.66 4.86 -7.67
CA LEU A 159 3.08 5.63 -8.76
C LEU A 159 3.07 4.80 -10.05
N ILE A 160 1.95 4.83 -10.77
CA ILE A 160 1.78 4.19 -12.08
C ILE A 160 1.03 5.15 -13.00
N SER A 161 1.40 5.27 -14.27
CA SER A 161 0.57 6.01 -15.22
C SER A 161 -0.57 5.14 -15.77
N GLN A 162 -1.72 5.76 -16.03
CA GLN A 162 -2.85 5.12 -16.69
C GLN A 162 -2.46 4.60 -18.07
N ALA A 163 -1.63 5.34 -18.81
CA ALA A 163 -1.13 4.94 -20.12
C ALA A 163 -0.30 3.64 -20.06
N SER A 164 0.48 3.42 -19.00
CA SER A 164 1.18 2.14 -18.77
C SER A 164 0.23 0.96 -18.59
N LEU A 165 -0.90 1.17 -17.91
CA LEU A 165 -1.93 0.12 -17.75
C LEU A 165 -2.67 -0.12 -19.07
N ASP A 166 -3.01 0.94 -19.79
CA ASP A 166 -3.70 0.85 -21.07
C ASP A 166 -2.84 0.11 -22.11
N ASP A 167 -1.54 0.40 -22.16
CA ASP A 167 -0.57 -0.35 -22.97
C ASP A 167 -0.56 -1.84 -22.59
N LEU A 168 -0.42 -2.16 -21.31
CA LEU A 168 -0.47 -3.55 -20.85
C LEU A 168 -1.78 -4.24 -21.26
N ASN A 169 -2.92 -3.57 -21.06
CA ASN A 169 -4.23 -4.11 -21.41
C ASN A 169 -4.40 -4.33 -22.91
N SER A 170 -3.72 -3.55 -23.77
CA SER A 170 -3.72 -3.79 -25.21
C SER A 170 -3.02 -5.09 -25.64
N HIS A 171 -2.17 -5.65 -24.75
CA HIS A 171 -1.47 -6.92 -24.96
C HIS A 171 -2.15 -8.11 -24.25
N LEU A 172 -3.23 -7.88 -23.50
CA LEU A 172 -3.95 -8.92 -22.75
C LEU A 172 -5.24 -9.33 -23.47
N SER A 173 -5.57 -10.62 -23.40
CA SER A 173 -6.88 -11.11 -23.87
C SER A 173 -8.04 -10.63 -22.97
N THR A 174 -7.78 -10.54 -21.67
CA THR A 174 -8.70 -10.02 -20.67
C THR A 174 -8.03 -8.83 -19.96
N PRO A 175 -8.56 -7.60 -20.11
CA PRO A 175 -8.03 -6.44 -19.42
C PRO A 175 -8.05 -6.61 -17.91
N VAL A 176 -7.07 -5.99 -17.24
CA VAL A 176 -6.98 -5.92 -15.79
C VAL A 176 -7.11 -4.50 -15.29
N ASN A 177 -7.55 -4.38 -14.04
CA ASN A 177 -7.68 -3.10 -13.35
C ASN A 177 -6.36 -2.70 -12.66
N MET A 178 -6.23 -1.40 -12.38
CA MET A 178 -5.05 -0.81 -11.75
C MET A 178 -4.78 -1.33 -10.33
N ASP A 179 -5.83 -1.70 -9.61
CA ASP A 179 -5.80 -2.21 -8.23
C ASP A 179 -4.95 -3.48 -8.08
N ARG A 180 -4.79 -4.27 -9.14
CA ARG A 180 -3.87 -5.42 -9.19
C ARG A 180 -2.42 -5.05 -8.90
N PHE A 181 -1.99 -3.85 -9.33
CA PHE A 181 -0.62 -3.36 -9.14
C PHE A 181 -0.43 -2.59 -7.84
N ARG A 182 -1.54 -2.30 -7.17
CA ARG A 182 -1.63 -1.68 -5.84
C ARG A 182 -0.98 -0.29 -5.71
N PRO A 183 -1.06 0.61 -6.71
CA PRO A 183 -0.50 1.95 -6.58
C PRO A 183 -1.27 2.78 -5.57
N ASN A 184 -0.62 3.82 -5.06
CA ASN A 184 -1.26 4.87 -4.28
C ASN A 184 -1.66 6.05 -5.16
N ILE A 185 -0.84 6.32 -6.18
CA ILE A 185 -0.96 7.48 -7.06
C ILE A 185 -1.05 6.97 -8.48
N VAL A 186 -2.14 7.29 -9.16
CA VAL A 186 -2.28 7.06 -10.61
C VAL A 186 -2.34 8.40 -11.30
N ILE A 187 -1.62 8.54 -12.40
CA ILE A 187 -1.61 9.76 -13.20
C ILE A 187 -2.05 9.46 -14.63
N SER A 188 -2.56 10.46 -15.32
CA SER A 188 -3.04 10.37 -16.71
C SER A 188 -2.44 11.47 -17.57
N GLY A 189 -2.59 11.36 -18.89
CA GLY A 189 -2.10 12.37 -19.84
C GLY A 189 -0.61 12.25 -20.17
N THR A 190 -0.08 11.03 -20.16
CA THR A 190 1.33 10.70 -20.46
C THR A 190 1.39 9.65 -21.56
N ASP A 191 2.56 9.46 -22.16
CA ASP A 191 2.84 8.26 -22.95
C ASP A 191 2.99 7.03 -22.02
N PRO A 192 2.78 5.80 -22.53
CA PRO A 192 3.03 4.58 -21.75
C PRO A 192 4.45 4.55 -21.19
N PHE A 193 4.57 4.21 -19.91
CA PHE A 193 5.83 4.08 -19.18
C PHE A 193 6.69 5.35 -19.11
N ALA A 194 6.14 6.53 -19.43
CA ALA A 194 6.85 7.80 -19.28
C ALA A 194 7.38 8.00 -17.85
N GLU A 195 6.69 7.44 -16.84
CA GLU A 195 7.13 7.49 -15.44
C GLU A 195 8.48 6.84 -15.18
N ASP A 196 8.96 5.95 -16.05
CA ASP A 196 10.28 5.30 -15.92
C ASP A 196 11.44 6.29 -16.06
N HIS A 197 11.21 7.45 -16.68
CA HIS A 197 12.25 8.43 -17.00
C HIS A 197 12.26 9.65 -16.08
N TRP A 198 11.26 9.81 -15.22
CA TRP A 198 11.23 10.94 -14.30
C TRP A 198 12.03 10.63 -13.06
N LYS A 199 12.59 11.69 -12.48
CA LYS A 199 13.26 11.67 -11.19
C LYS A 199 12.51 12.51 -10.17
N LYS A 200 11.79 13.54 -10.62
CA LYS A 200 11.04 14.42 -9.73
C LYS A 200 9.77 14.95 -10.38
N ILE A 201 8.69 14.89 -9.62
CA ILE A 201 7.41 15.50 -10.00
C ILE A 201 6.88 16.40 -8.88
N ARG A 202 5.93 17.27 -9.22
CA ARG A 202 5.15 18.04 -8.26
C ARG A 202 3.67 17.84 -8.49
N ILE A 203 2.91 17.63 -7.41
CA ILE A 203 1.45 17.59 -7.42
C ILE A 203 0.97 18.58 -6.35
N GLY A 204 0.24 19.61 -6.77
CA GLY A 204 -0.06 20.75 -5.89
C GLY A 204 1.23 21.41 -5.39
N ASN A 205 1.39 21.51 -4.07
CA ASN A 205 2.58 22.05 -3.41
C ASN A 205 3.59 20.97 -2.97
N ILE A 206 3.32 19.69 -3.25
CA ILE A 206 4.12 18.56 -2.79
C ILE A 206 5.08 18.12 -3.89
N GLU A 207 6.38 18.12 -3.58
CA GLU A 207 7.40 17.52 -4.44
C GLU A 207 7.61 16.05 -4.10
N PHE A 208 7.69 15.22 -5.13
CA PHE A 208 7.93 13.78 -5.02
C PHE A 208 9.21 13.41 -5.75
N SER A 209 10.06 12.61 -5.11
CA SER A 209 11.19 11.94 -5.76
C SER A 209 10.75 10.57 -6.25
N ILE A 210 11.03 10.29 -7.52
CA ILE A 210 10.89 8.97 -8.13
C ILE A 210 12.23 8.25 -7.90
N VAL A 211 12.23 7.20 -7.07
CA VAL A 211 13.49 6.70 -6.47
C VAL A 211 13.89 5.31 -6.92
N LYS A 212 12.94 4.44 -7.29
CA LYS A 212 13.25 3.04 -7.63
C LYS A 212 12.18 2.43 -8.52
N PRO A 213 12.52 1.89 -9.71
CA PRO A 213 11.62 1.06 -10.50
C PRO A 213 11.08 -0.09 -9.66
N CYS A 214 9.77 -0.27 -9.68
CA CYS A 214 9.14 -1.18 -8.76
C CYS A 214 8.93 -2.55 -9.43
N SER A 215 9.76 -3.52 -9.03
CA SER A 215 9.70 -4.90 -9.51
C SER A 215 8.44 -5.60 -9.01
N ARG A 216 7.72 -6.28 -9.90
CA ARG A 216 6.49 -6.99 -9.58
C ARG A 216 6.78 -8.35 -8.97
N CYS A 217 6.08 -8.67 -7.88
CA CYS A 217 5.96 -10.02 -7.35
C CYS A 217 4.73 -10.72 -7.94
N ILE A 218 4.32 -11.87 -7.40
CA ILE A 218 3.17 -12.65 -7.85
C ILE A 218 1.79 -11.98 -7.60
N ILE A 219 1.72 -10.93 -6.77
CA ILE A 219 0.45 -10.33 -6.33
C ILE A 219 -0.46 -9.86 -7.48
N PRO A 220 0.04 -9.18 -8.54
CA PRO A 220 -0.81 -8.78 -9.67
C PRO A 220 -1.50 -9.96 -10.38
N SER A 221 -0.99 -11.18 -10.21
CA SER A 221 -1.58 -12.39 -10.75
C SER A 221 -2.68 -13.00 -9.90
N ILE A 222 -3.05 -12.35 -8.80
CA ILE A 222 -4.19 -12.72 -7.96
C ILE A 222 -5.35 -11.79 -8.32
N ASP A 223 -6.49 -12.36 -8.70
CA ASP A 223 -7.70 -11.60 -8.97
C ASP A 223 -8.28 -11.03 -7.67
N PRO A 224 -8.45 -9.69 -7.56
CA PRO A 224 -8.89 -9.06 -6.32
C PRO A 224 -10.37 -9.33 -5.97
N GLY A 225 -11.19 -9.76 -6.92
CA GLY A 225 -12.62 -10.05 -6.71
C GLY A 225 -12.90 -11.50 -6.31
N SER A 226 -12.03 -12.44 -6.72
CA SER A 226 -12.23 -13.88 -6.53
C SER A 226 -11.12 -14.58 -5.73
N ALA A 227 -9.99 -13.91 -5.51
CA ALA A 227 -8.75 -14.48 -4.98
C ALA A 227 -8.13 -15.61 -5.84
N GLU A 228 -8.61 -15.81 -7.07
CA GLU A 228 -8.05 -16.80 -7.99
C GLU A 228 -6.66 -16.39 -8.46
N LYS A 229 -5.75 -17.37 -8.50
CA LYS A 229 -4.39 -17.17 -8.99
C LYS A 229 -4.33 -17.50 -10.48
N THR A 230 -3.69 -16.63 -11.24
CA THR A 230 -3.48 -16.80 -12.69
C THR A 230 -2.00 -16.59 -13.03
N VAL A 231 -1.60 -16.70 -14.29
CA VAL A 231 -0.24 -16.33 -14.74
C VAL A 231 -0.17 -14.91 -15.31
N GLU A 232 -1.32 -14.37 -15.72
CA GLU A 232 -1.45 -13.00 -16.17
C GLU A 232 -1.64 -12.06 -14.97
N PRO A 233 -1.33 -10.77 -15.07
CA PRO A 233 -0.71 -10.08 -16.21
C PRO A 233 0.83 -10.21 -16.25
N LEU A 234 1.43 -10.97 -15.32
CA LEU A 234 2.88 -11.04 -15.18
C LEU A 234 3.55 -11.74 -16.35
N LYS A 235 2.93 -12.79 -16.92
CA LYS A 235 3.45 -13.46 -18.12
C LYS A 235 3.55 -12.48 -19.29
N THR A 236 2.52 -11.69 -19.55
CA THR A 236 2.55 -10.65 -20.58
C THR A 236 3.60 -9.59 -20.28
N LEU A 237 3.63 -9.04 -19.06
CA LEU A 237 4.66 -8.06 -18.67
C LEU A 237 6.08 -8.61 -18.81
N ALA A 238 6.32 -9.89 -18.52
CA ALA A 238 7.63 -10.51 -18.65
C ALA A 238 8.16 -10.48 -20.09
N SER A 239 7.28 -10.52 -21.09
CA SER A 239 7.67 -10.55 -22.50
C SER A 239 8.34 -9.26 -22.99
N TYR A 240 8.06 -8.11 -22.35
CA TYR A 240 8.54 -6.80 -22.82
C TYR A 240 9.01 -5.84 -21.73
N ARG A 241 8.77 -6.14 -20.45
CA ARG A 241 9.17 -5.31 -19.29
C ARG A 241 10.11 -6.03 -18.32
N GLN A 242 10.65 -7.18 -18.72
CA GLN A 242 11.66 -7.90 -17.94
C GLN A 242 13.05 -7.34 -18.18
N ARG A 243 13.76 -7.02 -17.09
CA ARG A 243 15.18 -6.61 -17.04
C ARG A 243 15.83 -7.28 -15.84
N ASP A 244 17.04 -7.80 -15.96
CA ASP A 244 17.77 -8.46 -14.85
C ASP A 244 16.94 -9.51 -14.09
N ASN A 245 16.19 -10.34 -14.82
CA ASN A 245 15.26 -11.35 -14.28
C ASN A 245 14.15 -10.80 -13.36
N LYS A 246 13.84 -9.50 -13.46
CA LYS A 246 12.75 -8.84 -12.74
C LYS A 246 11.80 -8.18 -13.72
N ILE A 247 10.51 -8.28 -13.43
CA ILE A 247 9.44 -7.65 -14.22
C ILE A 247 9.16 -6.28 -13.60
N PHE A 248 9.22 -5.19 -14.36
CA PHE A 248 9.02 -3.83 -13.84
C PHE A 248 7.70 -3.22 -14.31
N PHE A 249 6.99 -2.60 -13.37
CA PHE A 249 5.77 -1.85 -13.66
C PHE A 249 5.51 -0.88 -12.50
N GLY A 250 5.46 0.42 -12.79
CA GLY A 250 5.36 1.46 -11.77
C GLY A 250 6.67 1.83 -11.07
N GLN A 251 6.63 2.94 -10.35
CA GLN A 251 7.78 3.56 -9.69
C GLN A 251 7.52 3.75 -8.20
N ASN A 252 8.51 3.42 -7.37
CA ASN A 252 8.48 3.77 -5.95
C ASN A 252 8.80 5.26 -5.78
N VAL A 253 8.06 5.91 -4.90
CA VAL A 253 8.08 7.37 -4.76
C VAL A 253 8.17 7.77 -3.28
N ILE A 254 8.85 8.89 -3.01
CA ILE A 254 8.99 9.51 -1.68
C ILE A 254 8.63 11.00 -1.77
N ALA A 255 7.76 11.49 -0.88
CA ALA A 255 7.45 12.91 -0.75
C ALA A 255 8.63 13.67 -0.08
N ARG A 256 9.02 14.83 -0.61
CA ARG A 256 10.24 15.57 -0.20
C ARG A 256 9.98 16.90 0.50
N LYS A 257 8.80 17.50 0.33
CA LYS A 257 8.41 18.72 1.03
C LYS A 257 6.94 18.65 1.41
N VAL A 258 6.69 18.52 2.70
CA VAL A 258 5.44 18.91 3.34
C VAL A 258 5.82 20.13 4.17
N SER A 259 5.54 21.34 3.70
CA SER A 259 5.71 22.52 4.56
C SER A 259 4.77 22.35 5.75
N PRO A 260 5.21 22.54 7.01
CA PRO A 260 4.33 22.41 8.18
C PRO A 260 3.10 23.33 8.14
N ALA A 261 3.16 24.41 7.35
CA ALA A 261 2.10 25.41 7.23
C ALA A 261 1.08 25.10 6.13
N ASP A 262 1.38 24.19 5.21
CA ASP A 262 0.47 23.84 4.14
C ASP A 262 -0.02 22.41 4.33
N SER A 263 -1.34 22.23 4.41
CA SER A 263 -1.94 20.90 4.34
C SER A 263 -1.47 20.20 3.06
N ALA A 264 -0.68 19.13 3.20
CA ALA A 264 -0.19 18.32 2.07
C ALA A 264 -1.31 17.39 1.57
N ILE A 265 -2.40 17.97 1.09
CA ILE A 265 -3.55 17.27 0.56
C ILE A 265 -3.33 17.06 -0.93
N LEU A 266 -3.49 15.82 -1.37
CA LEU A 266 -3.65 15.47 -2.78
C LEU A 266 -5.13 15.34 -3.10
N GLU A 267 -5.53 15.82 -4.28
CA GLU A 267 -6.89 15.68 -4.80
C GLU A 267 -6.85 15.19 -6.25
N VAL A 268 -7.71 14.23 -6.58
CA VAL A 268 -7.90 13.76 -7.95
C VAL A 268 -8.30 14.95 -8.84
N GLY A 269 -7.61 15.12 -9.96
CA GLY A 269 -7.75 16.24 -10.89
C GLY A 269 -6.66 17.31 -10.77
N MET A 270 -5.82 17.27 -9.72
CA MET A 270 -4.66 18.14 -9.59
C MET A 270 -3.68 17.95 -10.76
N ASP A 271 -3.06 19.05 -11.19
CA ASP A 271 -1.98 19.03 -12.17
C ASP A 271 -0.73 18.36 -11.61
N VAL A 272 -0.06 17.60 -12.49
CA VAL A 272 1.23 16.98 -12.22
C VAL A 272 2.26 17.64 -13.12
N ILE A 273 3.31 18.19 -12.50
CA ILE A 273 4.39 18.87 -13.20
C ILE A 273 5.64 18.00 -13.10
N ILE A 274 6.23 17.62 -14.24
CA ILE A 274 7.53 16.96 -14.27
C ILE A 274 8.60 18.03 -14.04
N LEU A 275 9.47 17.81 -13.05
CA LEU A 275 10.55 18.74 -12.69
C LEU A 275 11.92 18.25 -13.16
N GLU A 276 12.10 16.93 -13.20
CA GLU A 276 13.31 16.25 -13.67
C GLU A 276 12.96 14.84 -14.12
#